data_AF-A0A072P2V0-F1
#
_entry.id   AF-A0A072P2V0-F1
#
_cell.length_a   1.000
_cell.length_b   1.000
_cell.length_c   1.000
_cell.angle_alpha   90.00
_cell.angle_beta   90.00
_cell.angle_gamma   90.00
#
_symmetry.space_group_name_H-M   'P 1'
#
loop_
_entity.id
_entity.type
_entity.pdbx_description
1 polymer ?
#
loop_
_entity_poly.entity_id
_entity_poly.type
_entity_poly.pdbx_seq_one_letter_code
_entity_poly.pdbx_strand_id
1 'polypeptide(L)'
;MHYSAIVFSLLASTGALAAPYYSTLDNSIKVVLGDLAGTYADLEISFTEGMAHTVTPSFSGPFSTVALQLGNDVVQQDLRCKVVDDAGNDIVVVRGNNTDVTFSDAAKGAWTLPDAAVIGNVICDPEFEKITPEELAAGSTLRVVLQSQALELGSQTELTPGWRDEQYPIGSNGPFETVELRVGKFVAKKDYRCQILDTNGNAIMLQRGAASANTFSDQGKGEWSLDFISSVSSIICDPTFVKEA
;
A
#
# COMPACT_ATOMS: atom_id res chain seq x y z
N MET A 1 46.74 -61.83 -46.74
CA MET A 1 45.87 -61.72 -45.54
C MET A 1 45.40 -60.27 -45.49
N HIS A 2 44.17 -59.97 -45.95
CA HIS A 2 42.92 -59.97 -45.15
C HIS A 2 42.85 -58.71 -44.25
N TYR A 3 41.86 -57.79 -44.26
CA TYR A 3 40.54 -57.67 -44.89
C TYR A 3 40.17 -56.17 -45.03
N SER A 4 39.38 -55.84 -46.07
CA SER A 4 38.60 -54.60 -46.19
C SER A 4 37.35 -54.67 -45.31
N ALA A 5 37.01 -53.57 -44.62
CA ALA A 5 35.72 -53.42 -43.94
C ALA A 5 35.07 -52.10 -44.41
N ILE A 6 34.00 -52.24 -45.18
CA ILE A 6 33.08 -51.16 -45.58
C ILE A 6 31.98 -51.12 -44.51
N VAL A 7 31.88 -50.01 -43.77
CA VAL A 7 30.80 -49.77 -42.81
C VAL A 7 29.66 -49.07 -43.54
N PHE A 8 28.56 -49.80 -43.75
CA PHE A 8 27.28 -49.27 -44.22
C PHE A 8 26.53 -48.64 -43.04
N SER A 9 26.43 -47.31 -43.00
CA SER A 9 25.57 -46.60 -42.06
C SER A 9 24.13 -46.51 -42.59
N LEU A 10 23.23 -47.23 -41.93
CA LEU A 10 21.78 -47.21 -42.13
C LEU A 10 21.21 -45.83 -41.78
N LEU A 11 20.61 -45.16 -42.77
CA LEU A 11 19.72 -44.01 -42.57
C LEU A 11 18.41 -44.52 -41.95
N ALA A 12 18.29 -44.43 -40.62
CA ALA A 12 17.00 -44.55 -39.97
C ALA A 12 16.23 -43.23 -40.17
N SER A 13 15.28 -43.23 -41.12
CA SER A 13 14.28 -42.17 -41.25
C SER A 13 13.34 -42.25 -40.05
N THR A 14 13.68 -41.57 -38.96
CA THR A 14 12.72 -41.31 -37.89
C THR A 14 11.66 -40.38 -38.46
N GLY A 15 10.48 -40.94 -38.79
CA GLY A 15 9.30 -40.16 -39.09
C GLY A 15 8.92 -39.38 -37.85
N ALA A 16 9.26 -38.10 -37.81
CA ALA A 16 8.72 -37.17 -36.83
C ALA A 16 7.22 -37.03 -37.12
N LEU A 17 6.40 -37.72 -36.32
CA LEU A 17 5.00 -37.39 -36.20
C LEU A 17 4.93 -36.01 -35.53
N ALA A 18 4.79 -34.97 -36.34
CA ALA A 18 4.46 -33.64 -35.84
C ALA A 18 3.10 -33.75 -35.14
N ALA A 19 3.11 -33.82 -33.82
CA ALA A 19 1.91 -33.69 -33.03
C ALA A 19 1.30 -32.30 -33.34
N PRO A 20 -0.01 -32.22 -33.63
CA PRO A 20 -0.65 -30.93 -33.86
C PRO A 20 -0.43 -30.02 -32.65
N TYR A 21 0.22 -28.90 -32.89
CA TYR A 21 0.40 -27.83 -31.90
C TYR A 21 -0.96 -27.15 -31.73
N TYR A 22 -1.75 -27.63 -30.77
CA TYR A 22 -2.92 -26.91 -30.29
C TYR A 22 -2.44 -25.85 -29.31
N SER A 23 -2.32 -24.60 -29.77
CA SER A 23 -2.20 -23.46 -28.86
C SER A 23 -3.56 -23.25 -28.19
N THR A 24 -3.69 -23.61 -26.93
CA THR A 24 -4.84 -23.18 -26.12
C THR A 24 -4.71 -21.69 -25.89
N LEU A 25 -5.75 -20.93 -26.23
CA LEU A 25 -5.82 -19.51 -25.90
C LEU A 25 -5.72 -19.33 -24.39
N ASP A 26 -4.82 -18.47 -23.95
CA ASP A 26 -4.60 -18.12 -22.55
C ASP A 26 -5.18 -16.73 -22.27
N ASN A 27 -6.50 -16.70 -22.07
CA ASN A 27 -7.24 -15.51 -21.65
C ASN A 27 -7.35 -15.43 -20.12
N SER A 28 -6.42 -16.03 -19.38
CA SER A 28 -6.52 -16.08 -17.92
C SER A 28 -6.21 -14.72 -17.28
N ILE A 29 -7.06 -14.28 -16.36
CA ILE A 29 -6.79 -13.12 -15.50
C ILE A 29 -6.85 -13.62 -14.07
N LYS A 30 -5.72 -13.58 -13.38
CA LYS A 30 -5.60 -14.09 -12.02
C LYS A 30 -4.99 -13.06 -11.09
N VAL A 31 -5.58 -12.87 -9.93
CA VAL A 31 -4.92 -12.21 -8.81
C VAL A 31 -4.44 -13.27 -7.84
N VAL A 32 -3.17 -13.21 -7.48
CA VAL A 32 -2.53 -14.11 -6.51
C VAL A 32 -2.25 -13.33 -5.24
N LEU A 33 -2.82 -13.77 -4.12
CA LEU A 33 -2.56 -13.22 -2.78
C LEU A 33 -1.61 -14.18 -2.05
N GLY A 34 -0.48 -13.66 -1.56
CA GLY A 34 0.56 -14.47 -0.95
C GLY A 34 1.04 -13.92 0.38
N ASP A 35 1.68 -14.79 1.16
CA ASP A 35 2.39 -14.43 2.38
C ASP A 35 3.90 -14.66 2.24
N LEU A 36 4.73 -13.69 2.66
CA LEU A 36 6.18 -13.75 2.52
C LEU A 36 6.78 -14.83 3.43
N ALA A 37 6.05 -15.24 4.47
CA ALA A 37 6.43 -16.31 5.36
C ALA A 37 6.17 -17.70 4.78
N GLY A 38 5.40 -17.83 3.68
CA GLY A 38 4.99 -19.12 3.12
C GLY A 38 4.16 -19.96 4.09
N THR A 39 3.50 -19.31 5.04
CA THR A 39 2.63 -19.95 6.05
C THR A 39 1.36 -20.45 5.39
N TYR A 40 0.91 -19.78 4.34
CA TYR A 40 -0.30 -20.12 3.60
C TYR A 40 0.05 -20.44 2.14
N ALA A 41 -0.74 -21.33 1.54
CA ALA A 41 -0.69 -21.49 0.09
C ALA A 41 -1.20 -20.19 -0.55
N ASP A 42 -0.58 -19.80 -1.66
CA ASP A 42 -1.04 -18.68 -2.47
C ASP A 42 -2.53 -18.84 -2.84
N LEU A 43 -3.31 -17.79 -2.63
CA LEU A 43 -4.71 -17.75 -2.99
C LEU A 43 -4.88 -17.14 -4.39
N GLU A 44 -5.31 -17.95 -5.34
CA GLU A 44 -5.63 -17.50 -6.70
C GLU A 44 -7.11 -17.11 -6.83
N ILE A 45 -7.36 -15.96 -7.46
CA ILE A 45 -8.70 -15.43 -7.74
C ILE A 45 -8.78 -15.13 -9.24
N SER A 46 -9.74 -15.73 -9.93
CA SER A 46 -9.92 -15.54 -11.36
C SER A 46 -10.92 -14.43 -11.68
N PHE A 47 -10.64 -13.69 -12.74
CA PHE A 47 -11.47 -12.60 -13.24
C PHE A 47 -11.83 -12.81 -14.72
N THR A 48 -12.87 -12.12 -15.15
CA THR A 48 -13.29 -12.06 -16.56
C THR A 48 -12.90 -10.70 -17.13
N GLU A 49 -12.44 -10.70 -18.37
CA GLU A 49 -12.04 -9.48 -19.07
C GLU A 49 -13.21 -8.55 -19.41
N GLY A 50 -12.92 -7.25 -19.51
CA GLY A 50 -13.81 -6.29 -20.17
C GLY A 50 -14.84 -5.61 -19.28
N MET A 51 -14.89 -5.94 -17.98
CA MET A 51 -15.76 -5.27 -17.03
C MET A 51 -15.18 -5.22 -15.63
N ALA A 52 -15.63 -4.24 -14.84
CA ALA A 52 -15.33 -4.16 -13.42
C ALA A 52 -15.86 -5.41 -12.69
N HIS A 53 -15.00 -6.01 -11.86
CA HIS A 53 -15.37 -7.18 -11.07
C HIS A 53 -14.77 -7.10 -9.67
N THR A 54 -15.62 -7.37 -8.68
CA THR A 54 -15.26 -7.38 -7.26
C THR A 54 -15.41 -8.79 -6.74
N VAL A 55 -14.34 -9.33 -6.14
CA VAL A 55 -14.33 -10.68 -5.57
C VAL A 55 -13.85 -10.62 -4.13
N THR A 56 -14.61 -11.25 -3.22
CA THR A 56 -14.20 -11.49 -1.84
C THR A 56 -13.33 -12.76 -1.81
N PRO A 57 -12.09 -12.69 -1.30
CA PRO A 57 -11.25 -13.88 -1.09
C PRO A 57 -11.94 -14.94 -0.22
N SER A 58 -11.67 -16.23 -0.49
CA SER A 58 -12.19 -17.33 0.34
C SER A 58 -11.61 -17.34 1.76
N PHE A 59 -10.43 -16.74 1.93
CA PHE A 59 -9.78 -16.45 3.19
C PHE A 59 -9.17 -15.05 3.12
N SER A 60 -9.32 -14.26 4.19
CA SER A 60 -9.00 -12.83 4.17
C SER A 60 -7.55 -12.50 4.55
N GLY A 61 -6.70 -13.48 4.89
CA GLY A 61 -5.29 -13.25 5.20
C GLY A 61 -4.97 -13.32 6.70
N PRO A 62 -3.81 -12.81 7.12
CA PRO A 62 -3.09 -11.68 6.52
C PRO A 62 -2.25 -12.06 5.28
N PHE A 63 -2.22 -11.16 4.30
CA PHE A 63 -1.39 -11.26 3.10
C PHE A 63 -0.33 -10.17 3.08
N SER A 64 0.83 -10.45 2.50
CA SER A 64 1.94 -9.49 2.38
C SER A 64 2.36 -9.23 0.93
N THR A 65 1.85 -10.01 -0.02
CA THR A 65 2.05 -9.78 -1.45
C THR A 65 0.76 -9.92 -2.24
N VAL A 66 0.68 -9.19 -3.35
CA VAL A 66 -0.37 -9.33 -4.35
C VAL A 66 0.23 -9.26 -5.75
N ALA A 67 -0.16 -10.19 -6.63
CA ALA A 67 0.25 -10.19 -8.02
C ALA A 67 -0.98 -10.26 -8.93
N LEU A 68 -0.97 -9.49 -10.01
CA LEU A 68 -1.85 -9.75 -11.16
C LEU A 68 -1.04 -10.58 -12.15
N GLN A 69 -1.64 -11.64 -12.69
CA GLN A 69 -1.11 -12.47 -13.76
C GLN A 69 -2.10 -12.41 -14.92
N LEU A 70 -1.62 -12.01 -16.08
CA LEU A 70 -2.40 -11.95 -17.31
C LEU A 70 -1.87 -13.00 -18.28
N GLY A 71 -2.78 -13.78 -18.85
CA GLY A 71 -2.48 -14.68 -19.95
C GLY A 71 -2.12 -13.90 -21.21
N ASN A 72 -1.39 -14.54 -22.12
CA ASN A 72 -0.85 -13.88 -23.31
C ASN A 72 -1.93 -13.41 -24.29
N ASP A 73 -3.13 -13.99 -24.22
CA ASP A 73 -4.24 -13.71 -25.14
C ASP A 73 -5.27 -12.73 -24.53
N VAL A 74 -5.05 -12.23 -23.30
CA VAL A 74 -5.83 -11.13 -22.71
C VAL A 74 -5.60 -9.84 -23.53
N VAL A 75 -6.68 -9.17 -23.92
CA VAL A 75 -6.62 -7.93 -24.73
C VAL A 75 -6.13 -6.74 -23.87
N GLN A 76 -6.61 -6.64 -22.63
CA GLN A 76 -6.30 -5.57 -21.68
C GLN A 76 -5.03 -5.88 -20.88
N GLN A 77 -3.87 -5.88 -21.56
CA GLN A 77 -2.56 -6.12 -20.92
C GLN A 77 -2.14 -5.04 -19.91
N ASP A 78 -2.84 -3.90 -19.90
CA ASP A 78 -2.69 -2.80 -18.96
C ASP A 78 -3.72 -2.82 -17.82
N LEU A 79 -4.56 -3.86 -17.72
CA LEU A 79 -5.54 -4.03 -16.66
C LEU A 79 -4.91 -3.81 -15.28
N ARG A 80 -5.63 -3.06 -14.44
CA ARG A 80 -5.26 -2.82 -13.06
C ARG A 80 -6.31 -3.39 -12.11
N CYS A 81 -5.83 -3.82 -10.97
CA CYS A 81 -6.68 -4.25 -9.86
C CYS A 81 -6.31 -3.47 -8.60
N LYS A 82 -7.17 -3.47 -7.60
CA LYS A 82 -6.86 -2.98 -6.25
C LYS A 82 -7.34 -3.98 -5.22
N VAL A 83 -6.71 -3.92 -4.06
CA VAL A 83 -7.12 -4.65 -2.86
C VAL A 83 -7.67 -3.65 -1.86
N VAL A 84 -8.78 -4.01 -1.22
CA VAL A 84 -9.41 -3.21 -0.16
C VAL A 84 -9.49 -4.03 1.11
N ASP A 85 -9.37 -3.38 2.26
CA ASP A 85 -9.53 -4.01 3.58
C ASP A 85 -11.00 -4.37 3.87
N ASP A 86 -11.26 -4.96 5.03
CA ASP A 86 -12.59 -5.34 5.50
C ASP A 86 -13.49 -4.14 5.83
N ALA A 87 -12.89 -2.96 6.07
CA ALA A 87 -13.58 -1.70 6.24
C ALA A 87 -13.85 -0.95 4.91
N GLY A 88 -13.37 -1.49 3.78
CA GLY A 88 -13.55 -0.91 2.44
C GLY A 88 -12.53 0.18 2.08
N ASN A 89 -11.43 0.32 2.83
CA ASN A 89 -10.35 1.24 2.50
C ASN A 89 -9.40 0.62 1.47
N ASP A 90 -8.91 1.43 0.54
CA ASP A 90 -7.88 1.03 -0.40
C ASP A 90 -6.56 0.70 0.34
N ILE A 91 -5.96 -0.44 0.01
CA ILE A 91 -4.66 -0.84 0.56
C ILE A 91 -3.55 -0.38 -0.38
N VAL A 92 -2.53 0.28 0.19
CA VAL A 92 -1.35 0.74 -0.53
C VAL A 92 -0.45 -0.45 -0.86
N VAL A 93 0.02 -0.52 -2.10
CA VAL A 93 0.91 -1.56 -2.61
C VAL A 93 2.21 -0.92 -3.12
N VAL A 94 3.32 -1.63 -2.93
CA VAL A 94 4.67 -1.15 -3.26
C VAL A 94 5.41 -2.16 -4.13
N ARG A 95 6.07 -1.69 -5.19
CA ARG A 95 6.95 -2.52 -6.04
C ARG A 95 8.18 -1.74 -6.46
N GLY A 96 9.32 -2.03 -5.83
CA GLY A 96 10.52 -1.21 -5.92
C GLY A 96 10.23 0.21 -5.41
N ASN A 97 10.50 1.22 -6.23
CA ASN A 97 10.22 2.63 -5.89
C ASN A 97 8.80 3.09 -6.29
N ASN A 98 7.93 2.18 -6.75
CA ASN A 98 6.55 2.55 -7.10
C ASN A 98 5.62 2.27 -5.92
N THR A 99 4.81 3.26 -5.57
CA THR A 99 3.71 3.17 -4.60
C THR A 99 2.42 3.50 -5.32
N ASP A 100 1.38 2.71 -5.10
CA ASP A 100 0.07 2.88 -5.72
C ASP A 100 -1.02 2.28 -4.83
N VAL A 101 -2.29 2.50 -5.15
CA VAL A 101 -3.44 1.77 -4.61
C VAL A 101 -4.05 0.80 -5.62
N THR A 102 -3.67 0.94 -6.89
CA THR A 102 -3.98 -0.04 -7.93
C THR A 102 -2.67 -0.70 -8.41
N PHE A 103 -2.70 -1.96 -8.80
CA PHE A 103 -1.55 -2.71 -9.29
C PHE A 103 -1.85 -3.35 -10.63
N SER A 104 -0.80 -3.50 -11.45
CA SER A 104 -0.83 -4.30 -12.67
C SER A 104 0.31 -5.30 -12.68
N ASP A 105 0.20 -6.32 -13.54
CA ASP A 105 1.25 -7.31 -13.76
C ASP A 105 2.51 -6.60 -14.27
N ALA A 106 2.41 -5.95 -15.44
CA ALA A 106 3.53 -5.31 -16.15
C ALA A 106 4.78 -6.21 -16.28
N ALA A 107 4.60 -7.54 -16.21
CA ALA A 107 5.65 -8.55 -16.21
C ALA A 107 6.78 -8.29 -15.20
N LYS A 108 6.45 -7.68 -14.05
CA LYS A 108 7.43 -7.30 -13.01
C LYS A 108 7.24 -8.05 -11.70
N GLY A 109 6.38 -9.07 -11.70
CA GLY A 109 6.08 -9.89 -10.53
C GLY A 109 5.22 -9.17 -9.48
N ALA A 110 5.18 -9.77 -8.29
CA ALA A 110 4.31 -9.36 -7.21
C ALA A 110 4.62 -7.96 -6.67
N TRP A 111 3.57 -7.31 -6.19
CA TRP A 111 3.61 -6.14 -5.33
C TRP A 111 3.63 -6.58 -3.87
N THR A 112 4.23 -5.75 -3.01
CA THR A 112 4.31 -5.95 -1.57
C THR A 112 3.28 -5.05 -0.88
N LEU A 113 2.62 -5.59 0.15
CA LEU A 113 1.85 -4.80 1.10
C LEU A 113 2.83 -4.35 2.21
N PRO A 114 3.02 -3.04 2.44
CA PRO A 114 4.00 -2.56 3.42
C PRO A 114 3.80 -3.13 4.83
N ASP A 115 2.52 -3.29 5.20
CA ASP A 115 2.09 -4.04 6.36
C ASP A 115 1.25 -5.22 5.89
N ALA A 116 1.41 -6.38 6.54
CA ALA A 116 0.57 -7.53 6.24
C ALA A 116 -0.89 -7.18 6.55
N ALA A 117 -1.77 -7.35 5.57
CA ALA A 117 -3.13 -6.82 5.63
C ALA A 117 -4.18 -7.91 5.47
N VAL A 118 -5.31 -7.70 6.13
CA VAL A 118 -6.54 -8.47 5.88
C VAL A 118 -7.23 -7.87 4.66
N ILE A 119 -7.45 -8.69 3.64
CA ILE A 119 -8.07 -8.26 2.38
C ILE A 119 -9.55 -8.65 2.40
N GLY A 120 -10.41 -7.63 2.35
CA GLY A 120 -11.85 -7.80 2.25
C GLY A 120 -12.29 -8.07 0.81
N ASN A 121 -11.80 -7.29 -0.16
CA ASN A 121 -12.12 -7.51 -1.57
C ASN A 121 -10.93 -7.24 -2.50
N VAL A 122 -10.96 -7.89 -3.65
CA VAL A 122 -10.12 -7.61 -4.81
C VAL A 122 -11.00 -7.08 -5.92
N ILE A 123 -10.66 -5.93 -6.48
CA ILE A 123 -11.43 -5.27 -7.53
C ILE A 123 -10.53 -5.11 -8.74
N CYS A 124 -10.91 -5.66 -9.89
CA CYS A 124 -10.23 -5.43 -11.17
C CYS A 124 -11.16 -4.62 -12.06
N ASP A 125 -10.68 -3.52 -12.60
CA ASP A 125 -11.49 -2.58 -13.38
C ASP A 125 -10.65 -2.00 -14.53
N PRO A 126 -11.11 -2.09 -15.80
CA PRO A 126 -10.43 -1.46 -16.92
C PRO A 126 -10.31 0.06 -16.81
N GLU A 127 -11.15 0.72 -16.01
CA GLU A 127 -11.10 2.17 -15.78
C GLU A 127 -10.06 2.57 -14.72
N PHE A 128 -9.43 1.61 -14.03
CA PHE A 128 -8.39 1.94 -13.07
C PHE A 128 -7.12 2.43 -13.76
N GLU A 129 -6.71 3.63 -13.39
CA GLU A 129 -5.48 4.25 -13.86
C GLU A 129 -4.35 4.11 -12.85
N LYS A 130 -3.12 4.27 -13.33
CA LYS A 130 -1.96 4.41 -12.47
C LYS A 130 -2.01 5.78 -11.80
N ILE A 131 -1.71 5.83 -10.51
CA ILE A 131 -1.59 7.10 -9.79
C ILE A 131 -0.57 8.03 -10.46
N THR A 132 -0.90 9.32 -10.56
CA THR A 132 0.03 10.34 -11.06
C THR A 132 1.08 10.70 -9.99
N PRO A 133 2.29 11.14 -10.39
CA PRO A 133 3.29 11.62 -9.44
C PRO A 133 2.78 12.73 -8.51
N GLU A 134 1.93 13.62 -9.03
CA GLU A 134 1.33 14.73 -8.30
C GLU A 134 0.36 14.24 -7.22
N GLU A 135 -0.53 13.30 -7.55
CA GLU A 135 -1.42 12.67 -6.58
C GLU A 135 -0.64 11.88 -5.53
N LEU A 136 0.39 11.15 -5.95
CA LEU A 136 1.24 10.41 -5.04
C LEU A 136 1.92 11.36 -4.04
N ALA A 137 2.49 12.46 -4.51
CA ALA A 137 3.13 13.47 -3.65
C ALA A 137 2.12 14.06 -2.65
N ALA A 138 0.93 14.46 -3.13
CA ALA A 138 -0.11 15.04 -2.28
C ALA A 138 -0.66 14.06 -1.24
N GLY A 139 -0.74 12.77 -1.57
CA GLY A 139 -1.28 11.75 -0.67
C GLY A 139 -0.22 10.98 0.14
N SER A 140 1.07 11.27 -0.01
CA SER A 140 2.16 10.59 0.72
C SER A 140 2.73 11.42 1.87
N THR A 141 2.00 12.42 2.36
CA THR A 141 2.45 13.27 3.49
C THR A 141 1.68 12.99 4.77
N LEU A 142 2.31 13.24 5.90
CA LEU A 142 1.61 13.46 7.17
C LEU A 142 1.35 14.96 7.30
N ARG A 143 0.15 15.35 7.72
CA ARG A 143 -0.18 16.76 7.96
C ARG A 143 -0.67 16.94 9.38
N VAL A 144 0.02 17.76 10.16
CA VAL A 144 -0.41 18.16 11.49
C VAL A 144 -1.05 19.54 11.40
N VAL A 145 -2.31 19.64 11.84
CA VAL A 145 -3.10 20.87 11.88
C VAL A 145 -3.24 21.29 13.33
N LEU A 146 -2.81 22.50 13.65
CA LEU A 146 -2.94 23.12 14.97
C LEU A 146 -3.91 24.30 14.87
N GLN A 147 -4.83 24.45 15.82
CA GLN A 147 -5.85 25.50 15.78
C GLN A 147 -6.13 26.09 17.17
N SER A 148 -6.49 27.38 17.21
CA SER A 148 -7.20 28.02 18.33
C SER A 148 -8.34 28.84 17.74
N GLN A 149 -9.58 28.42 18.03
CA GLN A 149 -10.75 29.07 17.46
C GLN A 149 -10.96 30.46 18.09
N ALA A 150 -10.70 30.59 19.39
CA ALA A 150 -10.85 31.84 20.12
C ALA A 150 -9.92 32.96 19.61
N LEU A 151 -8.77 32.58 19.05
CA LEU A 151 -7.76 33.52 18.55
C LEU A 151 -7.72 33.61 17.01
N GLU A 152 -8.61 32.91 16.31
CA GLU A 152 -8.61 32.77 14.85
C GLU A 152 -7.22 32.37 14.30
N LEU A 153 -6.52 31.52 15.04
CA LEU A 153 -5.15 31.12 14.75
C LEU A 153 -5.10 29.67 14.25
N GLY A 154 -4.27 29.41 13.24
CA GLY A 154 -4.01 28.06 12.77
C GLY A 154 -2.62 27.88 12.16
N SER A 155 -2.13 26.65 12.19
CA SER A 155 -0.90 26.21 11.53
C SER A 155 -1.15 24.85 10.85
N GLN A 156 -0.53 24.63 9.70
CA GLN A 156 -0.50 23.33 9.04
C GLN A 156 0.94 23.01 8.69
N THR A 157 1.45 21.92 9.23
CA THR A 157 2.82 21.47 9.00
C THR A 157 2.79 20.09 8.34
N GLU A 158 3.48 19.97 7.22
CA GLU A 158 3.67 18.69 6.53
C GLU A 158 4.93 18.02 7.09
N LEU A 159 4.84 16.70 7.32
CA LEU A 159 5.94 15.85 7.76
C LEU A 159 6.06 14.65 6.83
N THR A 160 7.28 14.14 6.72
CA THR A 160 7.63 13.03 5.84
C THR A 160 7.38 11.70 6.57
N PRO A 161 6.57 10.79 6.01
CA PRO A 161 6.39 9.47 6.59
C PRO A 161 7.62 8.57 6.35
N GLY A 162 7.74 7.53 7.16
CA GLY A 162 8.72 6.43 6.99
C GLY A 162 9.87 6.47 7.99
N TRP A 163 10.13 7.62 8.61
CA TRP A 163 11.15 7.82 9.63
C TRP A 163 10.72 8.88 10.64
N ARG A 164 11.54 9.10 11.68
CA ARG A 164 11.36 10.20 12.63
C ARG A 164 11.59 11.53 11.93
N ASP A 165 10.53 12.30 11.74
CA ASP A 165 10.59 13.67 11.22
C ASP A 165 10.20 14.66 12.32
N GLU A 166 10.89 15.78 12.36
CA GLU A 166 10.73 16.83 13.36
C GLU A 166 10.67 18.19 12.67
N GLN A 167 9.56 18.91 12.88
CA GLN A 167 9.27 20.18 12.20
C GLN A 167 8.72 21.22 13.17
N TYR A 168 8.90 22.49 12.83
CA TYR A 168 8.26 23.62 13.52
C TYR A 168 6.86 23.87 12.95
N PRO A 169 5.91 24.40 13.75
CA PRO A 169 4.68 24.96 13.23
C PRO A 169 4.93 26.02 12.14
N ILE A 170 4.21 25.94 11.02
CA ILE A 170 4.34 26.89 9.93
C ILE A 170 3.38 28.07 10.17
N GLY A 171 3.92 29.29 10.13
CA GLY A 171 3.14 30.54 10.22
C GLY A 171 2.97 31.08 11.64
N SER A 172 2.66 30.23 12.62
CA SER A 172 2.59 30.62 14.03
C SER A 172 2.94 29.46 14.96
N ASN A 173 3.56 29.78 16.10
CA ASN A 173 3.83 28.83 17.17
C ASN A 173 2.70 28.76 18.22
N GLY A 174 1.58 29.45 18.00
CA GLY A 174 0.42 29.41 18.89
C GLY A 174 0.18 30.70 19.68
N PRO A 175 -0.58 30.61 20.78
CA PRO A 175 -1.00 29.37 21.43
C PRO A 175 -2.15 28.66 20.70
N PHE A 176 -2.20 27.33 20.83
CA PHE A 176 -3.17 26.44 20.19
C PHE A 176 -4.01 25.71 21.24
N GLU A 177 -5.23 25.33 20.85
CA GLU A 177 -6.22 24.59 21.64
C GLU A 177 -6.38 23.14 21.16
N THR A 178 -6.28 22.91 19.85
CA THR A 178 -6.47 21.59 19.26
C THR A 178 -5.35 21.21 18.30
N VAL A 179 -5.19 19.90 18.12
CA VAL A 179 -4.27 19.30 17.16
C VAL A 179 -4.93 18.13 16.44
N GLU A 180 -4.78 18.06 15.13
CA GLU A 180 -5.26 16.97 14.28
C GLU A 180 -4.09 16.44 13.46
N LEU A 181 -3.90 15.12 13.46
CA LEU A 181 -3.04 14.45 12.47
C LEU A 181 -3.93 14.02 11.32
N ARG A 182 -3.53 14.31 10.08
CA ARG A 182 -4.11 13.76 8.87
C ARG A 182 -3.06 12.93 8.16
N VAL A 183 -3.35 11.64 7.99
CA VAL A 183 -2.45 10.69 7.32
C VAL A 183 -2.85 10.61 5.85
N GLY A 184 -1.93 10.91 4.94
CA GLY A 184 -2.19 10.86 3.51
C GLY A 184 -2.64 9.46 3.02
N LYS A 185 -3.45 9.44 1.95
CA LYS A 185 -4.02 8.21 1.38
C LYS A 185 -2.97 7.19 0.93
N PHE A 186 -1.78 7.63 0.51
CA PHE A 186 -0.70 6.78 0.01
C PHE A 186 0.41 6.53 1.03
N VAL A 187 0.25 7.03 2.27
CA VAL A 187 1.14 6.67 3.37
C VAL A 187 0.94 5.19 3.69
N ALA A 188 2.02 4.41 3.62
CA ALA A 188 2.03 2.97 3.83
C ALA A 188 1.42 2.54 5.18
N LYS A 189 1.99 3.07 6.27
CA LYS A 189 1.52 2.82 7.63
C LYS A 189 0.40 3.80 8.00
N LYS A 190 -0.78 3.34 8.43
CA LYS A 190 -1.93 4.22 8.72
C LYS A 190 -2.05 4.64 10.18
N ASP A 191 -1.45 3.90 11.09
CA ASP A 191 -1.49 4.14 12.53
C ASP A 191 -0.34 5.05 13.02
N TYR A 192 0.16 5.96 12.17
CA TYR A 192 1.17 6.94 12.59
C TYR A 192 0.74 7.70 13.83
N ARG A 193 1.73 7.95 14.70
CA ARG A 193 1.57 8.83 15.85
C ARG A 193 2.57 9.97 15.77
N CYS A 194 2.16 11.11 16.30
CA CYS A 194 3.00 12.27 16.47
C CYS A 194 2.95 12.76 17.92
N GLN A 195 3.91 13.58 18.29
CA GLN A 195 4.04 14.27 19.57
C GLN A 195 4.26 15.74 19.28
N ILE A 196 3.70 16.62 20.11
CA ILE A 196 4.01 18.05 20.07
C ILE A 196 4.70 18.46 21.36
N LEU A 197 5.69 19.34 21.25
CA LEU A 197 6.48 19.85 22.37
C LEU A 197 6.16 21.33 22.63
N ASP A 198 6.18 21.73 23.90
CA ASP A 198 6.07 23.12 24.32
C ASP A 198 7.39 23.88 24.08
N THR A 199 7.42 25.18 24.39
CA THR A 199 8.62 26.04 24.25
C THR A 199 9.79 25.66 25.16
N ASN A 200 9.56 24.80 26.16
CA ASN A 200 10.58 24.27 27.06
C ASN A 200 11.06 22.87 26.62
N GLY A 201 10.50 22.31 25.55
CA GLY A 201 10.81 20.96 25.05
C GLY A 201 10.06 19.83 25.77
N ASN A 202 9.04 20.14 26.58
CA ASN A 202 8.22 19.12 27.23
C ASN A 202 7.08 18.68 26.29
N ALA A 203 6.74 17.39 26.32
CA ALA A 203 5.57 16.90 25.60
C ALA A 203 4.28 17.51 26.17
N ILE A 204 3.41 17.98 25.29
CA ILE A 204 2.10 18.50 25.67
C ILE A 204 1.12 17.33 25.77
N MET A 205 0.41 17.24 26.90
CA MET A 205 -0.64 16.25 27.10
C MET A 205 -1.86 16.58 26.23
N LEU A 206 -2.40 15.57 25.57
CA LEU A 206 -3.53 15.67 24.66
C LEU A 206 -4.70 14.83 25.15
N GLN A 207 -5.91 15.31 24.92
CA GLN A 207 -7.16 14.67 25.31
C GLN A 207 -8.09 14.46 24.11
N ARG A 208 -8.75 13.30 24.05
CA ARG A 208 -9.83 13.01 23.10
C ARG A 208 -10.86 12.11 23.73
N GLY A 209 -11.98 12.69 24.13
CA GLY A 209 -12.96 12.00 24.98
C GLY A 209 -12.33 11.63 26.33
N ALA A 210 -12.39 10.36 26.71
CA ALA A 210 -11.78 9.86 27.95
C ALA A 210 -10.29 9.49 27.81
N ALA A 211 -9.72 9.56 26.61
CA ALA A 211 -8.31 9.22 26.37
C ALA A 211 -7.41 10.43 26.62
N SER A 212 -6.28 10.20 27.28
CA SER A 212 -5.19 11.17 27.48
C SER A 212 -3.87 10.56 27.04
N ALA A 213 -3.04 11.28 26.30
CA ALA A 213 -1.73 10.77 25.83
C ALA A 213 -0.77 11.91 25.46
N ASN A 214 0.53 11.62 25.51
CA ASN A 214 1.57 12.53 25.01
C ASN A 214 1.92 12.30 23.52
N THR A 215 1.32 11.27 22.91
CA THR A 215 1.35 11.03 21.46
C THR A 215 -0.07 10.88 20.93
N PHE A 216 -0.33 11.40 19.76
CA PHE A 216 -1.65 11.38 19.13
C PHE A 216 -1.60 10.79 17.72
N SER A 217 -2.73 10.28 17.29
CA SER A 217 -2.93 9.69 15.96
C SER A 217 -4.32 10.08 15.47
N ASP A 218 -4.48 10.13 14.15
CA ASP A 218 -5.77 10.40 13.52
C ASP A 218 -6.82 9.35 13.93
N GLN A 219 -6.58 8.08 13.56
CA GLN A 219 -7.54 6.97 13.68
C GLN A 219 -8.92 7.28 13.08
N GLY A 220 -9.04 8.28 12.20
CA GLY A 220 -10.32 8.75 11.65
C GLY A 220 -11.27 9.31 12.71
N LYS A 221 -10.75 9.72 13.88
CA LYS A 221 -11.56 10.23 15.01
C LYS A 221 -11.45 11.75 15.17
N GLY A 222 -10.74 12.42 14.27
CA GLY A 222 -10.59 13.88 14.26
C GLY A 222 -9.63 14.40 15.34
N GLU A 223 -9.81 15.67 15.69
CA GLU A 223 -8.90 16.45 16.52
C GLU A 223 -8.78 15.96 17.98
N TRP A 224 -7.63 16.28 18.57
CA TRP A 224 -7.33 16.17 19.99
C TRP A 224 -7.31 17.57 20.60
N SER A 225 -7.81 17.73 21.81
CA SER A 225 -7.64 18.94 22.61
C SER A 225 -6.30 18.90 23.34
N LEU A 226 -5.61 20.03 23.43
CA LEU A 226 -4.49 20.18 24.35
C LEU A 226 -5.04 20.34 25.77
N ASP A 227 -4.40 19.70 26.76
CA ASP A 227 -4.80 19.80 28.17
C ASP A 227 -4.77 21.27 28.67
N PHE A 228 -3.86 22.07 28.10
CA PHE A 228 -3.81 23.51 28.27
C PHE A 228 -3.49 24.21 26.96
N ILE A 229 -4.11 25.38 26.74
CA ILE A 229 -3.79 26.26 25.62
C ILE A 229 -2.29 26.58 25.64
N SER A 230 -1.55 26.16 24.62
CA SER A 230 -0.08 26.15 24.67
C SER A 230 0.55 26.56 23.35
N SER A 231 1.72 27.20 23.43
CA SER A 231 2.57 27.39 22.25
C SER A 231 3.34 26.10 21.95
N VAL A 232 3.40 25.73 20.67
CA VAL A 232 4.09 24.55 20.17
C VAL A 232 5.43 24.98 19.60
N SER A 233 6.51 24.34 20.04
CA SER A 233 7.86 24.57 19.52
C SER A 233 8.32 23.51 18.54
N SER A 234 7.78 22.29 18.61
CA SER A 234 8.20 21.19 17.75
C SER A 234 7.07 20.17 17.59
N ILE A 235 6.99 19.60 16.40
CA ILE A 235 6.09 18.52 16.02
C ILE A 235 6.96 17.35 15.58
N ILE A 236 6.86 16.22 16.26
CA ILE A 236 7.65 15.02 15.98
C ILE A 236 6.70 13.91 15.56
N CYS A 237 6.85 13.40 14.35
CA CYS A 237 6.15 12.19 13.90
C CYS A 237 7.17 11.07 13.77
N ASP A 238 6.94 9.96 14.46
CA ASP A 238 7.87 8.83 14.49
C ASP A 238 7.09 7.52 14.34
N PRO A 239 7.42 6.66 13.36
CA PRO A 239 6.74 5.38 13.18
C PRO A 239 6.94 4.41 14.36
N THR A 240 7.92 4.67 15.24
CA THR A 240 8.20 3.86 16.44
C THR A 240 7.34 4.24 17.65
N PHE A 241 6.62 5.37 17.60
CA PHE A 241 5.68 5.73 18.65
C PHE A 241 4.54 4.73 18.74
N VAL A 242 4.33 4.19 19.95
CA VAL A 242 3.24 3.27 20.28
C VAL A 242 2.19 3.99 21.12
N LYS A 243 0.98 3.43 21.15
CA LYS A 243 -0.06 3.89 22.07
C LYS A 243 0.42 3.62 23.52
N GLU A 244 0.41 4.65 24.36
CA GLU A 244 0.66 4.50 25.79
C GLU A 244 -0.45 3.60 26.40
N ALA A 245 -0.03 2.66 27.25
CA ALA A 245 -0.89 1.61 27.82
C ALA A 245 -1.83 2.14 28.90
#